data_AF-A0A7K2MN48-F1
#
_entry.id   AF-A0A7K2MN48-F1
#
_cell.length_a   1.000
_cell.length_b   1.000
_cell.length_c   1.000
_cell.angle_alpha   90.00
_cell.angle_beta   90.00
_cell.angle_gamma   90.00
#
_symmetry.space_group_name_H-M   'P 1'
#
loop_
_entity.id
_entity.type
_entity.pdbx_description
1 polymer ?
#
loop_
_entity_poly.entity_id
_entity_poly.type
_entity_poly.pdbx_seq_one_letter_code
_entity_poly.pdbx_strand_id
1 'polypeptide(L)'
;MVVDPDDFGRSGQSLGAVGTTLVVGTANDAGGQDVHLVDVVDGAPAGRPVTGLPRDAVNPHLVAGTPDRAVLTYQTADTWQWALVDLADGAVLRRHNAASDPASVTLSETHVAWAETDAQGESHVVVTPRGTGFDRRYAIGRVSGDVRVGLVGDWVTYGVSSELTAQDPDPLYALTARHLTSSATREVLDHTRQTATAPDGTLYVSGGTVANGEGLYRVAPGADGAPVATRVASSGEPTRVTLLGDDIPDVVATAHLARSARLLSDAARVLGRHEEADRYAALSAEVREAFNRAYVTSTGRILSDAPTVYALALVWDLLIDEEQRRRAGERLADLVRIAGFRISTGFVGTPLVTDALTATGHVDVAYRLLLQTGCPSWLYPVTMGATTIWERWDSMLPDGSINPGEMTSFNHYALGAVADWLHRQVAGLAPAAPGYRRLLVQPRPCRDLTSASARHLTPYGEAFVAWERIDGRFSLEVRVPVGAIGEVHLPGSAEPVEVRQGRHQWVVPDPLGLPGEPTTLRTVRDVLDDPETWAAVVGAAVATGLAPRGEAQVAAALAGYLDAPATHLAGALIPQDLHPGAEAFQRAVRGILDPVSV
;
A
#
# COMPACT_ATOMS: atom_id res chain seq x y z
N MET A 1 7.26 -32.43 -41.75
CA MET A 1 8.48 -33.16 -42.10
C MET A 1 8.60 -34.32 -41.12
N VAL A 2 8.63 -35.57 -41.60
CA VAL A 2 8.94 -36.75 -40.79
C VAL A 2 10.27 -37.25 -41.33
N VAL A 3 11.31 -37.21 -40.51
CA VAL A 3 12.66 -37.66 -40.88
C VAL A 3 12.97 -38.87 -40.02
N ASP A 4 13.40 -39.98 -40.62
CA ASP A 4 13.80 -41.16 -39.88
C ASP A 4 15.20 -40.92 -39.28
N PRO A 5 15.40 -41.00 -37.95
CA PRO A 5 16.71 -40.85 -37.35
C PRO A 5 17.76 -41.83 -37.90
N ASP A 6 17.33 -42.99 -38.42
CA ASP A 6 18.21 -44.00 -39.01
C ASP A 6 18.86 -43.53 -40.35
N ASP A 7 18.29 -42.52 -41.02
CA ASP A 7 18.84 -41.93 -42.25
C ASP A 7 20.19 -41.21 -42.04
N PHE A 8 20.56 -40.92 -40.78
CA PHE A 8 21.80 -40.21 -40.41
C PHE A 8 22.85 -41.09 -39.74
N GLY A 9 22.62 -42.40 -39.69
CA GLY A 9 23.48 -43.34 -38.98
C GLY A 9 23.30 -43.31 -37.46
N ARG A 10 23.74 -44.37 -36.77
CA ARG A 10 23.50 -44.63 -35.32
C ARG A 10 24.08 -43.57 -34.35
N SER A 11 24.66 -42.47 -34.84
CA SER A 11 25.31 -41.41 -34.07
C SER A 11 24.81 -39.99 -34.38
N GLY A 12 23.79 -39.83 -35.24
CA GLY A 12 23.21 -38.52 -35.56
C GLY A 12 22.31 -37.97 -34.44
N GLN A 13 22.47 -36.69 -34.10
CA GLN A 13 21.64 -35.97 -33.14
C GLN A 13 20.99 -34.74 -33.77
N SER A 14 19.70 -34.51 -33.53
CA SER A 14 19.03 -33.27 -33.93
C SER A 14 19.50 -32.12 -33.04
N LEU A 15 19.98 -31.04 -33.67
CA LEU A 15 20.47 -29.84 -32.99
C LEU A 15 19.43 -28.70 -32.99
N GLY A 16 18.37 -28.86 -33.78
CA GLY A 16 17.27 -27.90 -33.94
C GLY A 16 16.78 -27.81 -35.39
N ALA A 17 15.83 -26.91 -35.66
CA ALA A 17 15.33 -26.65 -37.00
C ALA A 17 15.06 -25.15 -37.22
N VAL A 18 15.26 -24.70 -38.46
CA VAL A 18 14.88 -23.36 -38.93
C VAL A 18 13.98 -23.52 -40.15
N GLY A 19 12.73 -23.08 -40.06
CA GLY A 19 11.75 -23.28 -41.14
C GLY A 19 11.58 -24.76 -41.47
N THR A 20 11.93 -25.17 -42.68
CA THR A 20 11.89 -26.56 -43.16
C THR A 20 13.23 -27.29 -43.08
N THR A 21 14.31 -26.60 -42.67
CA THR A 21 15.65 -27.15 -42.61
C THR A 21 15.93 -27.72 -41.22
N LEU A 22 16.29 -29.00 -41.15
CA LEU A 22 16.76 -29.66 -39.94
C LEU A 22 18.27 -29.50 -39.80
N VAL A 23 18.75 -29.19 -38.60
CA VAL A 23 20.18 -29.15 -38.31
C VAL A 23 20.55 -30.42 -37.53
N VAL A 24 21.51 -31.19 -38.06
CA VAL A 24 21.91 -32.50 -37.52
C VAL A 24 23.41 -32.49 -37.23
N GLY A 25 23.81 -33.00 -36.07
CA GLY A 25 25.20 -33.19 -35.69
C GLY A 25 25.60 -34.66 -35.69
N THR A 26 26.79 -34.97 -36.18
CA THR A 26 27.38 -36.32 -36.17
C THR A 26 28.78 -36.28 -35.61
N ALA A 27 29.12 -37.19 -34.69
CA ALA A 27 30.47 -37.25 -34.12
C ALA A 27 31.54 -37.50 -35.21
N ASN A 28 32.65 -36.78 -35.13
CA ASN A 28 33.79 -36.93 -36.03
C ASN A 28 35.01 -37.59 -35.32
N ASP A 29 36.02 -37.94 -36.11
CA ASP A 29 37.28 -38.56 -35.70
C ASP A 29 38.20 -37.65 -34.87
N ALA A 30 37.94 -36.35 -34.82
CA ALA A 30 38.69 -35.38 -34.02
C ALA A 30 38.13 -35.21 -32.60
N GLY A 31 37.07 -35.95 -32.23
CA GLY A 31 36.40 -35.82 -30.94
C GLY A 31 35.39 -34.67 -30.87
N GLY A 32 35.13 -33.98 -32.00
CA GLY A 32 34.06 -32.99 -32.16
C GLY A 32 32.86 -33.55 -32.94
N GLN A 33 32.02 -32.65 -33.45
CA GLN A 33 30.83 -32.97 -34.24
C GLN A 33 30.82 -32.19 -35.56
N ASP A 34 30.65 -32.92 -36.67
CA ASP A 34 30.34 -32.33 -37.97
C ASP A 34 28.85 -31.99 -38.01
N VAL A 35 28.50 -30.82 -38.53
CA VAL A 35 27.12 -30.34 -38.60
C VAL A 35 26.62 -30.37 -40.03
N HIS A 36 25.39 -30.80 -40.23
CA HIS A 36 24.73 -30.91 -41.53
C HIS A 36 23.38 -30.18 -41.51
N LEU A 37 23.07 -29.48 -42.60
CA LEU A 37 21.75 -28.94 -42.89
C LEU A 37 21.02 -29.93 -43.77
N VAL A 38 19.80 -30.30 -43.39
CA VAL A 38 19.00 -31.30 -44.10
C VAL A 38 17.66 -30.70 -44.48
N ASP A 39 17.41 -30.67 -45.79
CA ASP A 39 16.12 -30.31 -46.36
C ASP A 39 15.47 -31.52 -47.02
N VAL A 40 14.19 -31.42 -47.34
CA VAL A 40 13.49 -32.39 -48.19
C VAL A 40 13.39 -31.83 -49.60
N VAL A 41 14.11 -32.44 -50.55
CA VAL A 41 14.08 -32.09 -51.97
C VAL A 41 13.49 -33.28 -52.72
N ASP A 42 12.43 -33.04 -53.48
CA ASP A 42 11.72 -34.07 -54.26
C ASP A 42 11.29 -35.32 -53.44
N GLY A 43 10.99 -35.12 -52.15
CA GLY A 43 10.54 -36.19 -51.26
C GLY A 43 11.65 -37.02 -50.61
N ALA A 44 12.92 -36.69 -50.84
CA ALA A 44 14.08 -37.34 -50.21
C ALA A 44 14.89 -36.34 -49.35
N PRO A 45 15.51 -36.78 -48.24
CA PRO A 45 16.41 -35.94 -47.46
C PRO A 45 17.67 -35.62 -48.26
N ALA A 46 17.94 -34.33 -48.44
CA ALA A 46 19.15 -33.81 -49.07
C ALA A 46 19.97 -33.06 -48.01
N GLY A 47 21.06 -33.68 -47.58
CA GLY A 47 22.00 -33.11 -46.60
C GLY A 47 23.12 -32.31 -47.27
N ARG A 48 23.47 -31.15 -46.71
CA ARG A 48 24.70 -30.40 -47.03
C ARG A 48 25.51 -30.15 -45.76
N PRO A 49 26.85 -30.25 -45.79
CA PRO A 49 27.67 -30.00 -44.62
C PRO A 49 27.72 -28.51 -44.29
N VAL A 50 27.74 -28.17 -43.00
CA VAL A 50 28.12 -26.85 -42.52
C VAL A 50 29.65 -26.75 -42.56
N THR A 51 30.19 -25.83 -43.34
CA THR A 51 31.63 -25.68 -43.54
C THR A 51 32.18 -24.48 -42.78
N GLY A 52 33.39 -24.61 -42.21
CA GLY A 52 34.07 -23.53 -41.48
C GLY A 52 33.94 -23.58 -39.96
N LEU A 53 33.25 -24.58 -39.39
CA LEU A 53 33.34 -24.90 -37.96
C LEU A 53 34.69 -25.60 -37.64
N PRO A 54 35.27 -25.36 -36.45
CA PRO A 54 36.42 -26.13 -35.98
C PRO A 54 36.08 -27.63 -35.86
N ARG A 55 37.05 -28.51 -36.16
CA ARG A 55 36.83 -29.97 -36.07
C ARG A 55 36.68 -30.47 -34.64
N ASP A 56 37.19 -29.74 -33.65
CA ASP A 56 37.07 -30.00 -32.22
C ASP A 56 35.81 -29.35 -31.60
N ALA A 57 34.90 -28.80 -32.41
CA ALA A 57 33.64 -28.26 -31.93
C ALA A 57 32.76 -29.36 -31.31
N VAL A 58 32.43 -29.24 -30.03
CA VAL A 58 31.56 -30.15 -29.29
C VAL A 58 30.27 -29.46 -28.85
N ASN A 59 29.20 -30.24 -28.69
CA ASN A 59 27.87 -29.79 -28.27
C ASN A 59 27.32 -28.61 -29.10
N PRO A 60 27.29 -28.71 -30.45
CA PRO A 60 26.68 -27.68 -31.26
C PRO A 60 25.17 -27.64 -31.04
N HIS A 61 24.60 -26.47 -30.80
CA HIS A 61 23.17 -26.26 -30.62
C HIS A 61 22.67 -25.11 -31.48
N LEU A 62 21.52 -25.28 -32.12
CA LEU A 62 20.83 -24.19 -32.79
C LEU A 62 20.12 -23.32 -31.75
N VAL A 63 20.49 -22.04 -31.66
CA VAL A 63 19.93 -21.10 -30.67
C VAL A 63 19.06 -20.01 -31.28
N ALA A 64 19.26 -19.68 -32.57
CA ALA A 64 18.45 -18.70 -33.29
C ALA A 64 18.47 -18.96 -34.81
N GLY A 65 17.44 -18.51 -35.52
CA GLY A 65 17.38 -18.63 -36.98
C GLY A 65 16.41 -17.65 -37.63
N THR A 66 16.76 -17.22 -38.84
CA THR A 66 15.91 -16.52 -39.81
C THR A 66 15.75 -17.42 -41.03
N PRO A 67 14.83 -17.14 -41.98
CA PRO A 67 14.63 -18.01 -43.13
C PRO A 67 15.90 -18.30 -43.97
N ASP A 68 16.91 -17.43 -43.89
CA ASP A 68 18.16 -17.51 -44.65
C ASP A 68 19.41 -17.79 -43.80
N ARG A 69 19.33 -17.74 -42.46
CA ARG A 69 20.50 -17.88 -41.57
C ARG A 69 20.18 -18.66 -40.30
N ALA A 70 21.20 -19.27 -39.74
CA ALA A 70 21.16 -19.90 -38.43
C ALA A 70 22.32 -19.44 -37.56
N VAL A 71 22.13 -19.41 -36.25
CA VAL A 71 23.20 -19.27 -35.28
C VAL A 71 23.34 -20.56 -34.49
N LEU A 72 24.55 -21.13 -34.54
CA LEU A 72 24.95 -22.29 -33.76
C LEU A 72 25.85 -21.85 -32.62
N THR A 73 25.60 -22.32 -31.41
CA THR A 73 26.57 -22.24 -30.30
C THR A 73 27.28 -23.57 -30.18
N TYR A 74 28.54 -23.56 -29.76
CA TYR A 74 29.35 -24.76 -29.57
C TYR A 74 30.53 -24.44 -28.65
N GLN A 75 31.19 -25.48 -28.17
CA GLN A 75 32.40 -25.35 -27.36
C GLN A 75 33.60 -25.91 -28.13
N THR A 76 34.75 -25.26 -27.98
CA THR A 76 36.07 -25.77 -28.42
C THR A 76 36.94 -26.02 -27.19
N ALA A 77 38.15 -26.58 -27.37
CA ALA A 77 39.07 -26.76 -26.24
C ALA A 77 39.38 -25.46 -25.47
N ASP A 78 39.34 -24.32 -26.16
CA ASP A 78 39.79 -23.03 -25.62
C ASP A 78 38.66 -22.14 -25.11
N THR A 79 37.47 -22.20 -25.71
CA THR A 79 36.41 -21.20 -25.47
C THR A 79 35.04 -21.66 -25.99
N TRP A 80 33.98 -21.01 -25.49
CA TRP A 80 32.67 -21.07 -26.10
C TRP A 80 32.63 -20.21 -27.35
N GLN A 81 31.89 -20.62 -28.37
CA GLN A 81 31.73 -19.83 -29.59
C GLN A 81 30.29 -19.86 -30.07
N TRP A 82 29.94 -18.85 -30.86
CA TRP A 82 28.80 -18.93 -31.75
C TRP A 82 29.23 -18.69 -33.20
N ALA A 83 28.53 -19.32 -34.14
CA ALA A 83 28.75 -19.19 -35.58
C ALA A 83 27.46 -18.79 -36.29
N LEU A 84 27.55 -17.79 -37.16
CA LEU A 84 26.48 -17.43 -38.09
C LEU A 84 26.66 -18.25 -39.37
N VAL A 85 25.67 -19.07 -39.70
CA VAL A 85 25.68 -20.00 -40.83
C VAL A 85 24.72 -19.52 -41.90
N ASP A 86 25.16 -19.52 -43.15
CA ASP A 86 24.30 -19.37 -44.32
C ASP A 86 23.50 -20.66 -44.54
N LEU A 87 22.17 -20.58 -44.50
CA LEU A 87 21.36 -21.77 -44.70
C LEU A 87 21.42 -22.26 -46.15
N ALA A 88 21.66 -21.42 -47.15
CA ALA A 88 21.60 -21.82 -48.55
C ALA A 88 22.77 -22.74 -48.94
N ASP A 89 23.99 -22.44 -48.52
CA ASP A 89 25.20 -23.20 -48.89
C ASP A 89 25.91 -23.87 -47.71
N GLY A 90 25.48 -23.60 -46.47
CA GLY A 90 26.07 -24.15 -45.25
C GLY A 90 27.39 -23.47 -44.83
N ALA A 91 27.79 -22.35 -45.44
CA ALA A 91 29.03 -21.68 -45.07
C ALA A 91 28.90 -20.93 -43.73
N VAL A 92 29.88 -21.09 -42.84
CA VAL A 92 30.05 -20.23 -41.67
C VAL A 92 30.53 -18.85 -42.13
N LEU A 93 29.67 -17.86 -42.00
CA LEU A 93 29.93 -16.47 -42.40
C LEU A 93 30.73 -15.71 -41.33
N ARG A 94 30.50 -16.04 -40.06
CA ARG A 94 31.15 -15.38 -38.93
C ARG A 94 31.23 -16.32 -37.74
N ARG A 95 32.31 -16.18 -36.96
CA ARG A 95 32.48 -16.81 -35.64
C ARG A 95 32.81 -15.75 -34.61
N HIS A 96 32.40 -16.00 -33.38
CA HIS A 96 32.69 -15.13 -32.24
C HIS A 96 33.08 -15.97 -31.04
N ASN A 97 34.12 -15.56 -30.32
CA ASN A 97 34.54 -16.19 -29.07
C ASN A 97 33.76 -15.57 -27.91
N ALA A 98 33.10 -16.40 -27.13
CA ALA A 98 32.37 -16.01 -25.94
C ALA A 98 33.14 -16.48 -24.69
N ALA A 99 33.26 -15.61 -23.70
CA ALA A 99 33.96 -15.92 -22.45
C ALA A 99 33.23 -17.00 -21.60
N SER A 100 31.93 -17.17 -21.81
CA SER A 100 31.05 -18.15 -21.17
C SER A 100 30.07 -18.75 -22.17
N ASP A 101 29.28 -19.74 -21.75
CA ASP A 101 28.16 -20.25 -22.54
C ASP A 101 27.23 -19.08 -22.93
N PRO A 102 27.05 -18.80 -24.23
CA PRO A 102 26.18 -17.73 -24.68
C PRO A 102 24.71 -18.19 -24.60
N ALA A 103 24.19 -18.29 -23.37
CA ALA A 103 22.86 -18.80 -23.04
C ALA A 103 21.70 -18.04 -23.71
N SER A 104 21.94 -16.82 -24.22
CA SER A 104 20.99 -16.05 -25.01
C SER A 104 21.69 -15.41 -26.21
N VAL A 105 21.54 -16.03 -27.38
CA VAL A 105 21.88 -15.44 -28.68
C VAL A 105 20.62 -15.34 -29.51
N THR A 106 20.42 -14.20 -30.15
CA THR A 106 19.28 -13.93 -31.03
C THR A 106 19.74 -13.38 -32.37
N LEU A 107 18.90 -13.53 -33.38
CA LEU A 107 19.18 -13.21 -34.77
C LEU A 107 18.01 -12.44 -35.38
N SER A 108 18.32 -11.34 -36.05
CA SER A 108 17.39 -10.64 -36.94
C SER A 108 17.89 -10.67 -38.39
N GLU A 109 17.13 -10.05 -39.29
CA GLU A 109 17.55 -9.88 -40.69
C GLU A 109 18.86 -9.10 -40.82
N THR A 110 19.19 -8.25 -39.84
CA THR A 110 20.30 -7.30 -39.93
C THR A 110 21.38 -7.49 -38.86
N HIS A 111 21.06 -8.09 -37.70
CA HIS A 111 21.96 -8.15 -36.55
C HIS A 111 21.94 -9.51 -35.83
N VAL A 112 23.03 -9.81 -35.12
CA VAL A 112 23.11 -10.83 -34.09
C VAL A 112 23.29 -10.11 -32.76
N ALA A 113 22.57 -10.53 -31.71
CA ALA A 113 22.74 -9.99 -30.37
C ALA A 113 22.87 -11.11 -29.33
N TRP A 114 23.70 -10.91 -28.32
CA TRP A 114 23.88 -11.85 -27.23
C TRP A 114 24.24 -11.15 -25.92
N ALA A 115 24.17 -11.90 -24.81
CA ALA A 115 24.74 -11.48 -23.54
C ALA A 115 26.07 -12.20 -23.28
N GLU A 116 27.06 -11.48 -22.77
CA GLU A 116 28.34 -12.03 -22.32
C GLU A 116 28.77 -11.43 -20.99
N THR A 117 29.55 -12.17 -20.21
CA THR A 117 30.19 -11.67 -18.98
C THR A 117 31.68 -11.65 -19.18
N ASP A 118 32.31 -10.51 -18.91
CA ASP A 118 33.76 -10.35 -19.05
C ASP A 118 34.55 -10.99 -17.90
N ALA A 119 35.88 -10.95 -18.01
CA ALA A 119 36.78 -11.53 -17.01
C ALA A 119 36.69 -10.83 -15.62
N GLN A 120 36.11 -9.64 -15.54
CA GLN A 120 35.90 -8.87 -14.33
C GLN A 120 34.52 -9.13 -13.69
N GLY A 121 33.70 -9.96 -14.33
CA GLY A 121 32.36 -10.33 -13.90
C GLY A 121 31.29 -9.29 -14.26
N GLU A 122 31.57 -8.34 -15.16
CA GLU A 122 30.58 -7.39 -15.66
C GLU A 122 29.86 -7.99 -16.88
N SER A 123 28.53 -7.92 -16.88
CA SER A 123 27.70 -8.41 -17.97
C SER A 123 27.45 -7.32 -19.01
N HIS A 124 27.45 -7.72 -20.28
CA HIS A 124 27.27 -6.86 -21.44
C HIS A 124 26.21 -7.45 -22.36
N VAL A 125 25.38 -6.57 -22.93
CA VAL A 125 24.58 -6.89 -24.12
C VAL A 125 25.38 -6.47 -25.33
N VAL A 126 25.68 -7.42 -26.21
CA VAL A 126 26.46 -7.18 -27.42
C VAL A 126 25.59 -7.31 -28.65
N VAL A 127 25.74 -6.39 -29.58
CA VAL A 127 25.05 -6.41 -30.86
C VAL A 127 26.05 -6.21 -31.98
N THR A 128 26.00 -7.08 -32.99
CA THR A 128 26.84 -6.99 -34.18
C THR A 128 26.01 -7.06 -35.46
N PRO A 129 26.28 -6.22 -36.47
CA PRO A 129 25.66 -6.37 -37.77
C PRO A 129 26.03 -7.72 -38.41
N ARG A 130 25.09 -8.33 -39.16
CA ARG A 130 25.36 -9.55 -39.95
C ARG A 130 26.39 -9.31 -41.06
N GLY A 131 26.42 -8.11 -41.62
CA GLY A 131 27.35 -7.69 -42.68
C GLY A 131 28.66 -7.10 -42.12
N THR A 132 29.28 -6.18 -42.86
CA THR A 132 30.51 -5.51 -42.42
C THR A 132 30.22 -4.47 -41.33
N GLY A 133 30.78 -4.65 -40.14
CA GLY A 133 30.61 -3.71 -39.02
C GLY A 133 31.32 -4.18 -37.76
N PHE A 134 31.40 -3.27 -36.77
CA PHE A 134 31.99 -3.53 -35.46
C PHE A 134 30.91 -3.87 -34.43
N ASP A 135 31.27 -4.70 -33.45
CA ASP A 135 30.42 -5.04 -32.32
C ASP A 135 30.18 -3.81 -31.44
N ARG A 136 28.93 -3.61 -31.02
CA ARG A 136 28.56 -2.64 -29.99
C ARG A 136 28.32 -3.39 -28.69
N ARG A 137 29.00 -2.98 -27.61
CA ARG A 137 28.86 -3.55 -26.28
C ARG A 137 28.18 -2.55 -25.35
N TYR A 138 27.15 -2.98 -24.64
CA TYR A 138 26.43 -2.19 -23.67
C TYR A 138 26.56 -2.84 -22.29
N ALA A 139 27.33 -2.22 -21.41
CA ALA A 139 27.44 -2.63 -20.03
C ALA A 139 26.08 -2.57 -19.33
N ILE A 140 25.70 -3.66 -18.67
CA ILE A 140 24.48 -3.76 -17.85
C ILE A 140 24.80 -4.03 -16.37
N GLY A 141 26.08 -4.00 -16.00
CA GLY A 141 26.53 -4.20 -14.61
C GLY A 141 26.69 -5.66 -14.24
N ARG A 142 26.81 -5.94 -12.94
CA ARG A 142 26.95 -7.30 -12.41
C ARG A 142 25.56 -7.90 -12.21
N VAL A 143 25.31 -9.03 -12.86
CA VAL A 143 24.02 -9.70 -12.86
C VAL A 143 24.14 -11.08 -12.21
N SER A 144 23.17 -11.45 -11.38
CA SER A 144 23.14 -12.74 -10.67
C SER A 144 22.33 -13.83 -11.40
N GLY A 145 21.56 -13.49 -12.42
CA GLY A 145 20.71 -14.40 -13.20
C GLY A 145 20.96 -14.39 -14.71
N ASP A 146 20.16 -15.17 -15.44
CA ASP A 146 20.28 -15.29 -16.91
C ASP A 146 19.77 -14.03 -17.62
N VAL A 147 20.67 -13.36 -18.33
CA VAL A 147 20.33 -12.22 -19.20
C VAL A 147 19.68 -12.74 -20.48
N ARG A 148 18.43 -12.33 -20.71
CA ARG A 148 17.65 -12.62 -21.90
C ARG A 148 17.80 -11.49 -22.90
N VAL A 149 18.21 -11.81 -24.12
CA VAL A 149 18.38 -10.84 -25.22
C VAL A 149 17.42 -11.15 -26.37
N GLY A 150 16.83 -10.11 -26.93
CA GLY A 150 15.93 -10.18 -28.09
C GLY A 150 16.20 -9.07 -29.08
N LEU A 151 15.72 -9.21 -30.32
CA LEU A 151 15.79 -8.18 -31.35
C LEU A 151 14.37 -7.93 -31.88
N VAL A 152 13.94 -6.66 -31.89
CA VAL A 152 12.63 -6.25 -32.38
C VAL A 152 12.81 -4.99 -33.22
N GLY A 153 12.80 -5.14 -34.55
CA GLY A 153 13.15 -4.06 -35.47
C GLY A 153 14.57 -3.53 -35.20
N ASP A 154 14.71 -2.22 -35.07
CA ASP A 154 15.97 -1.54 -34.75
C ASP A 154 16.26 -1.44 -33.24
N TRP A 155 15.74 -2.38 -32.45
CA TRP A 155 15.91 -2.40 -31.00
C TRP A 155 16.45 -3.74 -30.51
N VAL A 156 17.39 -3.68 -29.58
CA VAL A 156 17.79 -4.84 -28.76
C VAL A 156 17.03 -4.78 -27.44
N THR A 157 16.37 -5.87 -27.06
CA THR A 157 15.74 -6.02 -25.75
C THR A 157 16.64 -6.81 -24.83
N TYR A 158 16.69 -6.44 -23.55
CA TYR A 158 17.42 -7.15 -22.52
C TYR A 158 16.71 -7.10 -21.17
N GLY A 159 16.84 -8.17 -20.39
CA GLY A 159 16.32 -8.27 -19.03
C GLY A 159 16.82 -9.54 -18.36
N VAL A 160 16.69 -9.64 -17.05
CA VAL A 160 17.13 -10.78 -16.25
C VAL A 160 15.93 -11.64 -15.93
N SER A 161 16.06 -12.93 -16.21
CA SER A 161 15.02 -13.91 -15.85
C SER A 161 14.89 -13.99 -14.32
N SER A 162 13.73 -13.63 -13.79
CA SER A 162 13.43 -13.78 -12.36
C SER A 162 12.10 -14.51 -12.13
N GLU A 163 11.94 -15.08 -10.93
CA GLU A 163 10.62 -15.47 -10.44
C GLU A 163 9.92 -14.27 -9.78
N LEU A 164 8.58 -14.32 -9.69
CA LEU A 164 7.78 -13.28 -9.01
C LEU A 164 8.12 -13.11 -7.51
N THR A 165 8.86 -14.05 -6.97
CA THR A 165 9.27 -14.16 -5.56
C THR A 165 10.68 -13.64 -5.31
N ALA A 166 11.36 -13.08 -6.31
CA ALA A 166 12.68 -12.50 -6.15
C ALA A 166 12.65 -11.37 -5.10
N GLN A 167 13.49 -11.49 -4.06
CA GLN A 167 13.50 -10.56 -2.93
C GLN A 167 14.50 -9.40 -3.11
N ASP A 168 15.55 -9.63 -3.90
CA ASP A 168 16.58 -8.62 -4.16
C ASP A 168 16.13 -7.70 -5.31
N PRO A 169 16.06 -6.37 -5.11
CA PRO A 169 15.67 -5.45 -6.17
C PRO A 169 16.76 -5.40 -7.25
N ASP A 170 16.37 -5.67 -8.50
CA ASP A 170 17.23 -5.53 -9.67
C ASP A 170 16.48 -4.74 -10.77
N PRO A 171 16.99 -3.58 -11.22
CA PRO A 171 16.35 -2.83 -12.30
C PRO A 171 16.29 -3.60 -13.63
N LEU A 172 17.04 -4.69 -13.78
CA LEU A 172 17.04 -5.53 -14.97
C LEU A 172 15.95 -6.60 -14.98
N TYR A 173 15.16 -6.78 -13.92
CA TYR A 173 13.98 -7.67 -13.98
C TYR A 173 12.94 -7.20 -15.00
N ALA A 174 12.89 -5.89 -15.26
CA ALA A 174 12.12 -5.32 -16.34
C ALA A 174 12.76 -5.63 -17.69
N LEU A 175 11.94 -5.95 -18.70
CA LEU A 175 12.43 -6.05 -20.07
C LEU A 175 12.62 -4.65 -20.64
N THR A 176 13.86 -4.28 -20.91
CA THR A 176 14.20 -2.98 -21.48
C THR A 176 14.60 -3.14 -22.94
N ALA A 177 14.07 -2.29 -23.81
CA ALA A 177 14.51 -2.12 -25.19
C ALA A 177 15.47 -0.93 -25.30
N ARG A 178 16.54 -1.08 -26.08
CA ARG A 178 17.46 -0.02 -26.46
C ARG A 178 17.58 0.06 -27.98
N HIS A 179 17.48 1.27 -28.52
CA HIS A 179 17.61 1.49 -29.95
C HIS A 179 19.06 1.22 -30.38
N LEU A 180 19.24 0.55 -31.52
CA LEU A 180 20.56 0.10 -31.95
C LEU A 180 21.51 1.25 -32.31
N THR A 181 20.97 2.37 -32.78
CA THR A 181 21.78 3.51 -33.26
C THR A 181 21.66 4.79 -32.44
N SER A 182 20.70 4.89 -31.52
CA SER A 182 20.47 6.08 -30.70
C SER A 182 20.60 5.74 -29.21
N SER A 183 20.55 6.74 -28.34
CA SER A 183 20.53 6.53 -26.88
C SER A 183 19.13 6.26 -26.33
N ALA A 184 18.12 6.08 -27.19
CA ALA A 184 16.75 5.86 -26.74
C ALA A 184 16.59 4.48 -26.09
N THR A 185 15.91 4.45 -24.94
CA THR A 185 15.54 3.25 -24.20
C THR A 185 14.05 3.26 -23.88
N ARG A 186 13.45 2.08 -23.73
CA ARG A 186 12.04 1.92 -23.41
C ARG A 186 11.83 0.67 -22.57
N GLU A 187 11.12 0.80 -21.46
CA GLU A 187 10.62 -0.35 -20.73
C GLU A 187 9.47 -1.00 -21.50
N VAL A 188 9.53 -2.32 -21.63
CA VAL A 188 8.61 -3.14 -22.44
C VAL A 188 7.72 -4.00 -21.55
N LEU A 189 8.27 -4.56 -20.46
CA LEU A 189 7.57 -5.27 -19.40
C LEU A 189 8.19 -4.92 -18.04
N ASP A 190 7.39 -4.93 -16.98
CA ASP A 190 7.85 -4.76 -15.59
C ASP A 190 8.63 -5.99 -15.09
N HIS A 191 8.34 -7.17 -15.66
CA HIS A 191 8.90 -8.44 -15.22
C HIS A 191 9.03 -9.44 -16.39
N THR A 192 10.16 -10.16 -16.47
CA THR A 192 10.42 -11.17 -17.52
C THR A 192 10.92 -12.49 -16.96
N ARG A 193 10.36 -13.59 -17.48
CA ARG A 193 10.79 -14.98 -17.19
C ARG A 193 11.46 -15.61 -18.39
N GLN A 194 10.76 -15.71 -19.52
CA GLN A 194 11.28 -16.35 -20.72
C GLN A 194 11.00 -15.50 -21.96
N THR A 195 11.86 -15.67 -22.96
CA THR A 195 11.76 -14.98 -24.24
C THR A 195 11.93 -15.98 -25.38
N ALA A 196 11.14 -15.84 -26.43
CA ALA A 196 11.26 -16.63 -27.66
C ALA A 196 11.04 -15.73 -28.87
N THR A 197 11.95 -15.78 -29.85
CA THR A 197 11.83 -14.99 -31.09
C THR A 197 11.09 -15.79 -32.14
N ALA A 198 10.04 -15.21 -32.72
CA ALA A 198 9.30 -15.80 -33.82
C ALA A 198 9.98 -15.51 -35.17
N PRO A 199 9.75 -16.33 -36.21
CA PRO A 199 10.37 -16.15 -37.53
C PRO A 199 10.07 -14.81 -38.21
N ASP A 200 8.98 -14.14 -37.82
CA ASP A 200 8.59 -12.81 -38.31
C ASP A 200 9.30 -11.65 -37.59
N GLY A 201 10.23 -11.95 -36.69
CA GLY A 201 10.96 -10.96 -35.88
C GLY A 201 10.19 -10.45 -34.66
N THR A 202 9.01 -11.01 -34.37
CA THR A 202 8.28 -10.72 -33.14
C THR A 202 8.92 -11.45 -31.95
N LEU A 203 9.02 -10.78 -30.80
CA LEU A 203 9.46 -11.40 -29.56
C LEU A 203 8.26 -11.79 -28.69
N TYR A 204 8.15 -13.05 -28.30
CA TYR A 204 7.20 -13.52 -27.29
C TYR A 204 7.88 -13.58 -25.93
N VAL A 205 7.22 -13.04 -24.91
CA VAL A 205 7.77 -12.89 -23.56
C VAL A 205 6.77 -13.42 -22.55
N SER A 206 7.17 -14.37 -21.71
CA SER A 206 6.42 -14.71 -20.50
C SER A 206 6.87 -13.81 -19.36
N GLY A 207 5.92 -13.13 -18.73
CA GLY A 207 6.21 -12.07 -17.76
C GLY A 207 4.97 -11.28 -17.42
N GLY A 208 5.13 -10.06 -16.90
CA GLY A 208 4.00 -9.25 -16.47
C GLY A 208 4.20 -7.76 -16.57
N THR A 209 3.06 -7.07 -16.49
CA THR A 209 3.02 -5.62 -16.31
C THR A 209 2.10 -5.27 -15.15
N VAL A 210 2.37 -4.19 -14.42
CA VAL A 210 1.49 -3.76 -13.32
C VAL A 210 0.06 -3.50 -13.81
N ALA A 211 -0.08 -2.97 -15.03
CA ALA A 211 -1.38 -2.66 -15.62
C ALA A 211 -2.17 -3.91 -16.07
N ASN A 212 -1.49 -4.92 -16.60
CA ASN A 212 -2.15 -6.07 -17.24
C ASN A 212 -1.85 -7.42 -16.57
N GLY A 213 -1.15 -7.45 -15.44
CA GLY A 213 -0.79 -8.68 -14.72
C GLY A 213 0.13 -9.60 -15.52
N GLU A 214 0.23 -10.85 -15.09
CA GLU A 214 1.13 -11.85 -15.65
C GLU A 214 0.50 -12.61 -16.84
N GLY A 215 1.35 -13.06 -17.75
CA GLY A 215 0.92 -13.81 -18.92
C GLY A 215 1.98 -13.96 -20.01
N LEU A 216 1.50 -14.27 -21.21
CA LEU A 216 2.30 -14.27 -22.43
C LEU A 216 2.06 -12.96 -23.17
N TYR A 217 3.14 -12.26 -23.51
CA TYR A 217 3.14 -10.99 -24.22
C TYR A 217 3.79 -11.16 -25.59
N ARG A 218 3.21 -10.49 -26.60
CA ARG A 218 3.77 -10.33 -27.92
C ARG A 218 4.38 -8.94 -28.02
N VAL A 219 5.68 -8.85 -28.24
CA VAL A 219 6.46 -7.62 -28.37
C VAL A 219 6.84 -7.41 -29.83
N ALA A 220 6.28 -6.37 -30.44
CA ALA A 220 6.51 -6.03 -31.85
C ALA A 220 6.68 -4.50 -32.03
N PRO A 221 7.23 -4.03 -33.17
CA PRO A 221 7.33 -2.60 -33.43
C PRO A 221 5.96 -1.91 -33.43
N GLY A 222 5.84 -0.81 -32.68
CA GLY A 222 4.68 0.07 -32.66
C GLY A 222 4.68 1.06 -33.84
N ALA A 223 3.74 2.00 -33.81
CA ALA A 223 3.61 3.02 -34.86
C ALA A 223 4.83 3.95 -35.00
N ASP A 224 5.57 4.13 -33.91
CA ASP A 224 6.82 4.90 -33.82
C ASP A 224 8.07 4.03 -34.04
N GLY A 225 7.90 2.74 -34.36
CA GLY A 225 8.97 1.77 -34.50
C GLY A 225 9.55 1.27 -33.17
N ALA A 226 9.11 1.78 -32.02
CA ALA A 226 9.54 1.30 -30.71
C ALA A 226 8.80 0.00 -30.32
N PRO A 227 9.43 -0.92 -29.56
CA PRO A 227 8.76 -2.15 -29.15
C PRO A 227 7.56 -1.88 -28.25
N VAL A 228 6.43 -2.52 -28.57
CA VAL A 228 5.19 -2.47 -27.79
C VAL A 228 4.80 -3.89 -27.39
N ALA A 229 4.59 -4.09 -26.09
CA ALA A 229 4.08 -5.36 -25.55
C ALA A 229 2.55 -5.38 -25.57
N THR A 230 1.99 -6.43 -26.18
CA THR A 230 0.55 -6.70 -26.15
C THR A 230 0.33 -8.07 -25.51
N ARG A 231 -0.48 -8.14 -24.44
CA ARG A 231 -0.80 -9.40 -23.78
C ARG A 231 -1.64 -10.29 -24.71
N VAL A 232 -1.13 -11.47 -25.04
CA VAL A 232 -1.80 -12.46 -25.91
C VAL A 232 -2.50 -13.55 -25.10
N ALA A 233 -2.03 -13.84 -23.89
CA ALA A 233 -2.69 -14.75 -22.95
C ALA A 233 -2.42 -14.30 -21.50
N SER A 234 -3.40 -14.44 -20.62
CA SER A 234 -3.27 -14.15 -19.18
C SER A 234 -2.98 -15.44 -18.42
N SER A 235 -2.14 -15.38 -17.37
CA SER A 235 -2.03 -16.47 -16.39
C SER A 235 -3.08 -16.39 -15.27
N GLY A 236 -3.73 -15.22 -15.12
CA GLY A 236 -4.65 -14.93 -14.01
C GLY A 236 -3.97 -14.38 -12.75
N GLU A 237 -2.63 -14.33 -12.72
CA GLU A 237 -1.86 -13.79 -11.60
C GLU A 237 -1.62 -12.28 -11.76
N PRO A 238 -1.70 -11.47 -10.69
CA PRO A 238 -1.38 -10.04 -10.75
C PRO A 238 0.13 -9.78 -10.59
N THR A 239 0.67 -8.78 -11.27
CA THR A 239 1.98 -8.17 -10.98
C THR A 239 1.78 -7.07 -9.94
N ARG A 240 2.28 -7.24 -8.70
CA ARG A 240 2.04 -6.30 -7.59
C ARG A 240 3.33 -5.66 -7.10
N VAL A 241 3.31 -4.33 -6.96
CA VAL A 241 4.30 -3.61 -6.16
C VAL A 241 3.99 -3.85 -4.67
N THR A 242 4.96 -4.38 -3.93
CA THR A 242 4.83 -4.66 -2.49
C THR A 242 5.93 -3.91 -1.75
N LEU A 243 5.57 -3.14 -0.71
CA LEU A 243 6.55 -2.56 0.22
C LEU A 243 7.09 -3.68 1.10
N LEU A 244 8.37 -4.02 0.95
CA LEU A 244 9.00 -5.10 1.71
C LEU A 244 9.59 -4.63 3.06
N GLY A 245 9.80 -3.32 3.24
CA GLY A 245 10.24 -2.72 4.50
C GLY A 245 10.63 -1.24 4.36
N ASP A 246 10.84 -0.58 5.50
CA ASP A 246 11.41 0.76 5.64
C ASP A 246 12.33 0.81 6.87
N ASP A 247 13.32 1.72 6.88
CA ASP A 247 14.21 1.98 8.02
C ASP A 247 13.91 3.37 8.60
N ILE A 248 12.64 3.59 8.93
CA ILE A 248 12.18 4.83 9.54
C ILE A 248 12.06 4.58 11.05
N PRO A 249 12.71 5.40 11.93
CA PRO A 249 12.58 5.21 13.37
C PRO A 249 11.11 5.25 13.80
N ASP A 250 10.73 4.39 14.74
CA ASP A 250 9.32 4.21 15.14
C ASP A 250 8.68 5.54 15.61
N VAL A 251 7.57 5.91 14.97
CA VAL A 251 6.84 7.16 15.21
C VAL A 251 6.36 7.23 16.67
N VAL A 252 5.91 6.11 17.23
CA VAL A 252 5.39 6.03 18.59
C VAL A 252 6.52 6.19 19.60
N ALA A 253 7.66 5.51 19.42
CA ALA A 253 8.81 5.61 20.31
C ALA A 253 9.36 7.04 20.36
N THR A 254 9.46 7.70 19.20
CA THR A 254 9.95 9.09 19.12
C THR A 254 8.99 10.07 19.81
N ALA A 255 7.67 9.89 19.63
CA ALA A 255 6.65 10.66 20.34
C ALA A 255 6.76 10.49 21.88
N HIS A 256 6.99 9.26 22.35
CA HIS A 256 7.18 8.98 23.78
C HIS A 256 8.45 9.59 24.34
N LEU A 257 9.53 9.66 23.56
CA LEU A 257 10.76 10.33 23.99
C LEU A 257 10.51 11.83 24.24
N ALA A 258 9.85 12.52 23.30
CA ALA A 258 9.50 13.93 23.45
C ALA A 258 8.61 14.16 24.69
N ARG A 259 7.58 13.31 24.87
CA ARG A 259 6.66 13.36 26.01
C ARG A 259 7.36 13.10 27.34
N SER A 260 8.23 12.10 27.40
CA SER A 260 8.94 11.71 28.63
C SER A 260 9.92 12.81 29.06
N ALA A 261 10.66 13.39 28.11
CA ALA A 261 11.54 14.53 28.37
C ALA A 261 10.74 15.74 28.91
N ARG A 262 9.57 16.05 28.33
CA ARG A 262 8.71 17.13 28.83
C ARG A 262 8.25 16.88 30.27
N LEU A 263 7.74 15.67 30.55
CA LEU A 263 7.27 15.29 31.88
C LEU A 263 8.39 15.37 32.92
N LEU A 264 9.61 14.96 32.55
CA LEU A 264 10.78 15.06 33.42
C LEU A 264 11.19 16.51 33.67
N SER A 265 11.11 17.37 32.65
CA SER A 265 11.29 18.82 32.81
C SER A 265 10.28 19.41 33.81
N ASP A 266 9.00 19.05 33.67
CA ASP A 266 7.95 19.56 34.53
C ASP A 266 8.11 19.07 35.97
N ALA A 267 8.47 17.80 36.16
CA ALA A 267 8.80 17.25 37.47
C ALA A 267 10.02 17.92 38.11
N ALA A 268 11.10 18.13 37.35
CA ALA A 268 12.30 18.82 37.82
C ALA A 268 12.00 20.26 38.25
N ARG A 269 11.13 20.97 37.51
CA ARG A 269 10.68 22.32 37.86
C ARG A 269 9.91 22.35 39.18
N VAL A 270 9.01 21.39 39.42
CA VAL A 270 8.29 21.25 40.70
C VAL A 270 9.24 21.00 41.86
N LEU A 271 10.34 20.28 41.64
CA LEU A 271 11.36 19.97 42.64
C LEU A 271 12.43 21.07 42.82
N GLY A 272 12.34 22.19 42.09
CA GLY A 272 13.34 23.28 42.14
C GLY A 272 14.67 22.95 41.46
N ARG A 273 14.72 21.90 40.62
CA ARG A 273 15.92 21.45 39.89
C ARG A 273 15.97 22.12 38.51
N HIS A 274 16.20 23.44 38.51
CA HIS A 274 16.04 24.27 37.31
C HIS A 274 16.96 23.88 36.13
N GLU A 275 18.23 23.55 36.39
CA GLU A 275 19.16 23.12 35.32
C GLU A 275 18.69 21.85 34.60
N GLU A 276 18.19 20.87 35.36
CA GLU A 276 17.61 19.65 34.79
C GLU A 276 16.32 19.95 34.02
N ALA A 277 15.49 20.84 34.55
CA ALA A 277 14.26 21.27 33.87
C ALA A 277 14.56 21.89 32.50
N ASP A 278 15.54 22.80 32.43
CA ASP A 278 15.92 23.46 31.18
C ASP A 278 16.55 22.48 30.18
N ARG A 279 17.41 21.57 30.66
CA ARG A 279 18.00 20.50 29.83
C ARG A 279 16.94 19.61 29.19
N TYR A 280 15.97 19.12 29.97
CA TYR A 280 14.96 18.21 29.44
C TYR A 280 13.88 18.92 28.62
N ALA A 281 13.63 20.21 28.89
CA ALA A 281 12.81 21.04 28.01
C ALA A 281 13.46 21.20 26.63
N ALA A 282 14.78 21.48 26.58
CA ALA A 282 15.53 21.55 25.33
C ALA A 282 15.50 20.22 24.56
N LEU A 283 15.71 19.08 25.25
CA LEU A 283 15.61 17.76 24.63
C LEU A 283 14.21 17.49 24.05
N SER A 284 13.15 17.83 24.79
CA SER A 284 11.78 17.67 24.31
C SER A 284 11.52 18.49 23.04
N ALA A 285 12.00 19.74 23.00
CA ALA A 285 11.89 20.61 21.83
C ALA A 285 12.67 20.07 20.63
N GLU A 286 13.91 19.61 20.82
CA GLU A 286 14.74 19.02 19.75
C GLU A 286 14.07 17.78 19.14
N VAL A 287 13.56 16.88 19.98
CA VAL A 287 12.86 15.67 19.53
C VAL A 287 11.55 16.03 18.84
N ARG A 288 10.81 17.06 19.30
CA ARG A 288 9.60 17.57 18.63
C ARG A 288 9.93 18.06 17.22
N GLU A 289 11.00 18.81 17.04
CA GLU A 289 11.41 19.26 15.70
C GLU A 289 11.83 18.09 14.80
N ALA A 290 12.60 17.14 15.34
CA ALA A 290 12.99 15.93 14.63
C ALA A 290 11.78 15.09 14.20
N PHE A 291 10.79 14.94 15.09
CA PHE A 291 9.52 14.27 14.80
C PHE A 291 8.80 14.92 13.62
N ASN A 292 8.71 16.25 13.58
CA ASN A 292 8.06 16.94 12.47
C ASN A 292 8.81 16.75 11.15
N ARG A 293 10.14 16.87 11.16
CA ARG A 293 10.94 16.66 9.95
C ARG A 293 10.84 15.24 9.40
N ALA A 294 10.81 14.25 10.28
CA ALA A 294 10.82 12.84 9.89
C ALA A 294 9.43 12.32 9.48
N TYR A 295 8.37 12.77 10.15
CA TYR A 295 7.06 12.13 10.06
C TYR A 295 5.92 13.02 9.58
N VAL A 296 6.07 14.35 9.63
CA VAL A 296 4.96 15.27 9.39
C VAL A 296 5.15 15.99 8.06
N THR A 297 4.18 15.84 7.18
CA THR A 297 4.14 16.56 5.90
C THR A 297 3.76 18.03 6.11
N SER A 298 4.01 18.87 5.11
CA SER A 298 3.59 20.29 5.12
C SER A 298 2.07 20.49 5.21
N THR A 299 1.28 19.45 4.92
CA THR A 299 -0.19 19.45 5.04
C THR A 299 -0.69 18.92 6.37
N GLY A 300 0.20 18.56 7.30
CA GLY A 300 -0.17 18.03 8.62
C GLY A 300 -0.48 16.54 8.64
N ARG A 301 -0.34 15.81 7.52
CA ARG A 301 -0.38 14.33 7.54
C ARG A 301 0.85 13.77 8.23
N ILE A 302 0.65 12.73 9.03
CA ILE A 302 1.70 12.04 9.77
C ILE A 302 1.93 10.67 9.13
N LEU A 303 3.19 10.25 8.99
CA LEU A 303 3.57 8.90 8.56
C LEU A 303 2.80 7.82 9.34
N SER A 304 2.49 6.69 8.70
CA SER A 304 1.51 5.65 9.11
C SER A 304 0.04 6.04 8.89
N ASP A 305 -0.31 7.34 8.96
CA ASP A 305 -1.67 7.85 8.75
C ASP A 305 -2.74 7.11 9.59
N ALA A 306 -2.36 6.67 10.80
CA ALA A 306 -3.20 5.92 11.73
C ALA A 306 -3.73 6.81 12.87
N PRO A 307 -4.93 6.57 13.42
CA PRO A 307 -5.48 7.39 14.51
C PRO A 307 -4.55 7.52 15.74
N THR A 308 -3.76 6.49 16.05
CA THR A 308 -2.78 6.53 17.14
C THR A 308 -1.76 7.65 16.94
N VAL A 309 -1.16 7.80 15.76
CA VAL A 309 -0.10 8.81 15.55
C VAL A 309 -0.64 10.23 15.64
N TYR A 310 -1.87 10.45 15.15
CA TYR A 310 -2.55 11.74 15.28
C TYR A 310 -2.93 12.04 16.73
N ALA A 311 -3.47 11.05 17.47
CA ALA A 311 -3.84 11.24 18.87
C ALA A 311 -2.63 11.61 19.73
N LEU A 312 -1.49 10.94 19.54
CA LEU A 312 -0.22 11.27 20.22
C LEU A 312 0.23 12.69 19.88
N ALA A 313 0.30 13.03 18.58
CA ALA A 313 0.79 14.32 18.14
C ALA A 313 -0.08 15.50 18.61
N LEU A 314 -1.40 15.32 18.61
CA LEU A 314 -2.37 16.33 19.04
C LEU A 314 -2.38 16.51 20.56
N VAL A 315 -2.41 15.42 21.35
CA VAL A 315 -2.52 15.52 22.81
C VAL A 315 -1.19 15.89 23.46
N TRP A 316 -0.05 15.49 22.87
CA TRP A 316 1.27 15.80 23.42
C TRP A 316 1.92 17.05 22.85
N ASP A 317 1.19 17.80 22.01
CA ASP A 317 1.64 19.05 21.39
C ASP A 317 2.92 18.88 20.58
N LEU A 318 2.93 17.89 19.67
CA LEU A 318 4.09 17.62 18.82
C LEU A 318 4.07 18.46 17.54
N LEU A 319 2.90 18.85 17.02
CA LEU A 319 2.79 19.60 15.77
C LEU A 319 3.22 21.07 15.97
N ILE A 320 3.98 21.64 15.04
CA ILE A 320 4.66 22.93 15.26
C ILE A 320 3.69 24.11 15.13
N ASP A 321 2.79 24.06 14.14
CA ASP A 321 1.87 25.16 13.87
C ASP A 321 0.39 24.76 14.00
N GLU A 322 -0.46 25.77 14.19
CA GLU A 322 -1.90 25.58 14.42
C GLU A 322 -2.61 25.01 13.19
N GLU A 323 -2.10 25.28 11.98
CA GLU A 323 -2.70 24.81 10.75
C GLU A 323 -2.40 23.31 10.50
N GLN A 324 -1.21 22.83 10.88
CA GLN A 324 -0.88 21.41 11.00
C GLN A 324 -1.78 20.76 12.04
N ARG A 325 -1.96 21.39 13.22
CA ARG A 325 -2.82 20.88 14.28
C ARG A 325 -4.27 20.73 13.82
N ARG A 326 -4.82 21.76 13.17
CA ARG A 326 -6.18 21.74 12.60
C ARG A 326 -6.34 20.61 11.59
N ARG A 327 -5.44 20.52 10.60
CA ARG A 327 -5.48 19.49 9.55
C ARG A 327 -5.28 18.07 10.08
N ALA A 328 -4.44 17.90 11.10
CA ALA A 328 -4.28 16.63 11.79
C ALA A 328 -5.55 16.21 12.55
N GLY A 329 -6.26 17.17 13.17
CA GLY A 329 -7.56 16.95 13.79
C GLY A 329 -8.63 16.52 12.78
N GLU A 330 -8.72 17.22 11.66
CA GLU A 330 -9.62 16.89 10.55
C GLU A 330 -9.33 15.50 10.00
N ARG A 331 -8.05 15.18 9.78
CA ARG A 331 -7.63 13.87 9.29
C ARG A 331 -7.95 12.76 10.30
N LEU A 332 -7.74 13.00 11.60
CA LEU A 332 -8.12 12.04 12.64
C LEU A 332 -9.63 11.77 12.63
N ALA A 333 -10.44 12.82 12.55
CA ALA A 333 -11.88 12.68 12.44
C ALA A 333 -12.30 11.89 11.19
N ASP A 334 -11.62 12.10 10.06
CA ASP A 334 -11.86 11.36 8.82
C ASP A 334 -11.51 9.89 8.93
N LEU A 335 -10.39 9.56 9.55
CA LEU A 335 -10.00 8.18 9.80
C LEU A 335 -11.03 7.45 10.66
N VAL A 336 -11.63 8.14 11.64
CA VAL A 336 -12.73 7.60 12.44
C VAL A 336 -13.99 7.41 11.59
N ARG A 337 -14.38 8.41 10.78
CA ARG A 337 -15.54 8.32 9.88
C ARG A 337 -15.43 7.16 8.91
N ILE A 338 -14.31 7.01 8.21
CA ILE A 338 -14.14 5.97 7.18
C ILE A 338 -13.98 4.57 7.79
N ALA A 339 -13.66 4.47 9.08
CA ALA A 339 -13.76 3.22 9.84
C ALA A 339 -15.20 2.88 10.26
N GLY A 340 -16.20 3.67 9.85
CA GLY A 340 -17.58 3.54 10.31
C GLY A 340 -17.69 3.85 11.80
N PHE A 341 -16.92 4.82 12.30
CA PHE A 341 -16.84 5.19 13.72
C PHE A 341 -16.43 4.03 14.64
N ARG A 342 -15.79 2.98 14.09
CA ARG A 342 -15.18 1.90 14.87
C ARG A 342 -13.79 2.28 15.34
N ILE A 343 -13.41 1.80 16.52
CA ILE A 343 -12.10 2.10 17.09
C ILE A 343 -10.99 1.33 16.39
N SER A 344 -9.91 2.03 16.04
CA SER A 344 -8.75 1.47 15.34
C SER A 344 -7.43 1.75 16.06
N THR A 345 -7.51 2.19 17.34
CA THR A 345 -6.35 2.39 18.20
C THR A 345 -6.07 1.18 19.08
N GLY A 346 -4.79 0.91 19.33
CA GLY A 346 -4.34 -0.03 20.36
C GLY A 346 -4.17 0.64 21.73
N PHE A 347 -3.37 0.02 22.62
CA PHE A 347 -3.17 0.49 24.00
C PHE A 347 -2.60 1.90 24.10
N VAL A 348 -1.79 2.31 23.13
CA VAL A 348 -1.14 3.62 23.11
C VAL A 348 -2.10 4.73 22.69
N GLY A 349 -2.91 4.50 21.66
CA GLY A 349 -3.78 5.54 21.09
C GLY A 349 -5.11 5.70 21.83
N THR A 350 -5.65 4.60 22.38
CA THR A 350 -6.99 4.57 23.01
C THR A 350 -7.16 5.57 24.16
N PRO A 351 -6.17 5.75 25.06
CA PRO A 351 -6.28 6.76 26.12
C PRO A 351 -6.35 8.21 25.62
N LEU A 352 -6.00 8.47 24.36
CA LEU A 352 -5.81 9.82 23.83
C LEU A 352 -6.78 10.20 22.71
N VAL A 353 -7.37 9.23 22.01
CA VAL A 353 -8.12 9.49 20.76
C VAL A 353 -9.32 10.40 20.96
N THR A 354 -10.08 10.22 22.05
CA THR A 354 -11.25 11.06 22.35
C THR A 354 -10.84 12.47 22.78
N ASP A 355 -9.75 12.61 23.56
CA ASP A 355 -9.18 13.90 23.90
C ASP A 355 -8.64 14.63 22.66
N ALA A 356 -7.99 13.92 21.73
CA ALA A 356 -7.48 14.49 20.49
C ALA A 356 -8.60 15.04 19.59
N LEU A 357 -9.68 14.26 19.41
CA LEU A 357 -10.88 14.70 18.69
C LEU A 357 -11.52 15.91 19.39
N THR A 358 -11.69 15.85 20.71
CA THR A 358 -12.29 16.95 21.50
C THR A 358 -11.46 18.23 21.40
N ALA A 359 -10.14 18.13 21.57
CA ALA A 359 -9.21 19.26 21.56
C ALA A 359 -9.00 19.88 20.17
N THR A 360 -9.54 19.27 19.12
CA THR A 360 -9.51 19.79 17.74
C THR A 360 -10.90 20.14 17.21
N GLY A 361 -11.92 20.20 18.08
CA GLY A 361 -13.28 20.62 17.71
C GLY A 361 -14.19 19.50 17.19
N HIS A 362 -13.74 18.24 17.22
CA HIS A 362 -14.47 17.08 16.70
C HIS A 362 -15.15 16.27 17.83
N VAL A 363 -15.74 16.95 18.81
CA VAL A 363 -16.36 16.30 19.98
C VAL A 363 -17.51 15.37 19.59
N ASP A 364 -18.30 15.72 18.57
CA ASP A 364 -19.40 14.88 18.09
C ASP A 364 -18.89 13.56 17.50
N VAL A 365 -17.74 13.60 16.80
CA VAL A 365 -17.08 12.39 16.29
C VAL A 365 -16.54 11.53 17.44
N ALA A 366 -16.05 12.15 18.53
CA ALA A 366 -15.65 11.42 19.73
C ALA A 366 -16.83 10.70 20.39
N TYR A 367 -18.02 11.32 20.44
CA TYR A 367 -19.24 10.69 20.92
C TYR A 367 -19.72 9.56 20.00
N ARG A 368 -19.70 9.75 18.67
CA ARG A 368 -20.00 8.69 17.70
C ARG A 368 -19.09 7.47 17.88
N LEU A 369 -17.79 7.71 18.11
CA LEU A 369 -16.82 6.65 18.40
C LEU A 369 -17.10 5.94 19.73
N LEU A 370 -17.47 6.70 20.78
CA LEU A 370 -17.82 6.16 22.09
C LEU A 370 -19.08 5.28 22.05
N LEU A 371 -20.11 5.73 21.34
CA LEU A 371 -21.43 5.12 21.30
C LEU A 371 -21.57 4.02 20.23
N GLN A 372 -20.55 3.79 19.41
CA GLN A 372 -20.51 2.68 18.46
C GLN A 372 -20.61 1.33 19.19
N THR A 373 -21.41 0.42 18.64
CA THR A 373 -21.69 -0.91 19.23
C THR A 373 -21.17 -2.07 18.38
N GLY A 374 -20.78 -1.84 17.13
CA GLY A 374 -20.16 -2.84 16.28
C GLY A 374 -18.70 -3.12 16.67
N CYS A 375 -18.23 -4.34 16.41
CA CYS A 375 -16.82 -4.71 16.61
C CYS A 375 -15.93 -4.05 15.54
N PRO A 376 -14.76 -3.46 15.90
CA PRO A 376 -14.33 -3.10 17.27
C PRO A 376 -14.95 -1.79 17.80
N SER A 377 -15.32 -1.76 19.09
CA SER A 377 -15.75 -0.55 19.84
C SER A 377 -15.75 -0.81 21.35
N TRP A 378 -15.96 0.24 22.17
CA TRP A 378 -16.11 0.07 23.63
C TRP A 378 -17.43 -0.59 24.02
N LEU A 379 -18.53 -0.32 23.32
CA LEU A 379 -19.83 -0.90 23.65
C LEU A 379 -20.04 -2.27 23.04
N TYR A 380 -19.27 -2.68 22.03
CA TYR A 380 -19.34 -4.04 21.49
C TYR A 380 -19.18 -5.13 22.58
N PRO A 381 -18.13 -5.14 23.42
CA PRO A 381 -18.04 -6.07 24.54
C PRO A 381 -19.27 -6.04 25.46
N VAL A 382 -19.82 -4.85 25.73
CA VAL A 382 -21.03 -4.69 26.56
C VAL A 382 -22.24 -5.37 25.89
N THR A 383 -22.41 -5.20 24.57
CA THR A 383 -23.48 -5.90 23.82
C THR A 383 -23.30 -7.42 23.82
N MET A 384 -22.07 -7.89 24.02
CA MET A 384 -21.72 -9.31 24.16
C MET A 384 -21.75 -9.81 25.61
N GLY A 385 -22.23 -9.00 26.56
CA GLY A 385 -22.38 -9.38 27.97
C GLY A 385 -21.14 -9.18 28.85
N ALA A 386 -20.15 -8.43 28.38
CA ALA A 386 -18.97 -8.10 29.18
C ALA A 386 -19.34 -7.29 30.44
N THR A 387 -18.72 -7.65 31.56
CA THR A 387 -18.78 -6.89 32.84
C THR A 387 -17.43 -6.27 33.22
N THR A 388 -16.41 -6.50 32.40
CA THR A 388 -15.05 -5.97 32.53
C THR A 388 -14.53 -5.58 31.14
N ILE A 389 -13.48 -4.77 31.08
CA ILE A 389 -12.82 -4.39 29.82
C ILE A 389 -11.96 -5.56 29.34
N TRP A 390 -11.99 -5.86 28.05
CA TRP A 390 -11.20 -6.93 27.45
C TRP A 390 -9.82 -6.45 27.00
N GLU A 391 -8.88 -7.39 26.87
CA GLU A 391 -7.54 -7.09 26.35
C GLU A 391 -7.56 -6.75 24.86
N ARG A 392 -8.36 -7.49 24.07
CA ARG A 392 -8.59 -7.21 22.66
C ARG A 392 -9.98 -6.62 22.48
N TRP A 393 -10.12 -5.75 21.49
CA TRP A 393 -11.44 -5.28 21.07
C TRP A 393 -12.37 -6.42 20.68
N ASP A 394 -11.80 -7.50 20.15
CA ASP A 394 -12.45 -8.68 19.62
C ASP A 394 -12.03 -9.95 20.39
N SER A 395 -11.80 -9.86 21.72
CA SER A 395 -11.49 -11.05 22.55
C SER A 395 -12.56 -12.15 22.38
N MET A 396 -13.82 -11.74 22.17
CA MET A 396 -14.85 -12.59 21.58
C MET A 396 -15.23 -12.02 20.20
N LEU A 397 -15.22 -12.88 19.19
CA LEU A 397 -15.60 -12.56 17.82
C LEU A 397 -17.13 -12.40 17.69
N PRO A 398 -17.63 -11.74 16.62
CA PRO A 398 -19.08 -11.51 16.45
C PRO A 398 -19.93 -12.78 16.39
N ASP A 399 -19.33 -13.93 16.08
CA ASP A 399 -20.00 -15.24 16.07
C ASP A 399 -20.02 -15.92 17.46
N GLY A 400 -19.48 -15.27 18.49
CA GLY A 400 -19.40 -15.77 19.86
C GLY A 400 -18.18 -16.65 20.15
N SER A 401 -17.35 -16.95 19.14
CA SER A 401 -16.11 -17.69 19.36
C SER A 401 -15.04 -16.82 20.01
N ILE A 402 -14.12 -17.44 20.74
CA ILE A 402 -12.99 -16.73 21.36
C ILE A 402 -11.96 -16.42 20.27
N ASN A 403 -11.33 -15.25 20.34
CA ASN A 403 -10.23 -14.90 19.46
C ASN A 403 -9.15 -16.00 19.47
N PRO A 404 -8.71 -16.50 18.29
CA PRO A 404 -7.77 -17.62 18.24
C PRO A 404 -6.34 -17.22 18.65
N GLY A 405 -6.06 -15.93 18.85
CA GLY A 405 -4.77 -15.47 19.34
C GLY A 405 -4.45 -16.00 20.74
N GLU A 406 -3.24 -16.51 20.92
CA GLU A 406 -2.78 -17.13 22.18
C GLU A 406 -2.86 -16.19 23.40
N MET A 407 -2.82 -14.87 23.18
CA MET A 407 -2.96 -13.83 24.21
C MET A 407 -4.34 -13.20 24.13
N THR A 408 -5.30 -13.74 24.89
CA THR A 408 -6.70 -13.26 24.94
C THR A 408 -7.22 -13.28 26.38
N SER A 409 -7.25 -12.10 27.02
CA SER A 409 -7.89 -11.87 28.32
C SER A 409 -9.22 -11.11 28.19
N PHE A 410 -10.18 -11.47 29.06
CA PHE A 410 -11.47 -10.80 29.21
C PHE A 410 -11.48 -9.78 30.36
N ASN A 411 -10.34 -9.51 31.01
CA ASN A 411 -10.25 -8.58 32.12
C ASN A 411 -8.90 -7.84 32.11
N HIS A 412 -8.83 -6.75 31.33
CA HIS A 412 -7.66 -5.90 31.15
C HIS A 412 -8.09 -4.43 31.07
N TYR A 413 -7.60 -3.59 31.97
CA TYR A 413 -8.10 -2.20 32.11
C TYR A 413 -7.65 -1.22 31.00
N ALA A 414 -6.73 -1.61 30.12
CA ALA A 414 -5.99 -0.66 29.26
C ALA A 414 -6.93 0.12 28.35
N LEU A 415 -7.90 -0.57 27.73
CA LEU A 415 -8.90 0.04 26.85
C LEU A 415 -10.00 0.79 27.63
N GLY A 416 -10.05 0.61 28.96
CA GLY A 416 -10.94 1.32 29.88
C GLY A 416 -10.50 2.74 30.21
N ALA A 417 -9.34 3.17 29.71
CA ALA A 417 -8.82 4.53 29.89
C ALA A 417 -9.81 5.62 29.42
N VAL A 418 -10.75 5.30 28.52
CA VAL A 418 -11.83 6.21 28.09
C VAL A 418 -12.67 6.74 29.25
N ALA A 419 -12.73 6.02 30.38
CA ALA A 419 -13.47 6.46 31.57
C ALA A 419 -12.99 7.84 32.08
N ASP A 420 -11.71 8.17 31.93
CA ASP A 420 -11.20 9.50 32.28
C ASP A 420 -11.83 10.61 31.41
N TRP A 421 -12.01 10.36 30.11
CA TRP A 421 -12.72 11.27 29.21
C TRP A 421 -14.20 11.43 29.59
N LEU A 422 -14.86 10.34 30.02
CA LEU A 422 -16.23 10.39 30.54
C LEU A 422 -16.35 11.33 31.76
N HIS A 423 -15.39 11.26 32.70
CA HIS A 423 -15.40 12.14 33.86
C HIS A 423 -15.11 13.60 33.47
N ARG A 424 -14.05 13.83 32.68
CA ARG A 424 -13.54 15.18 32.40
C ARG A 424 -14.33 15.95 31.36
N GLN A 425 -14.84 15.29 30.32
CA GLN A 425 -15.45 15.94 29.17
C GLN A 425 -16.96 15.73 29.13
N VAL A 426 -17.45 14.50 29.38
CA VAL A 426 -18.89 14.22 29.38
C VAL A 426 -19.55 14.81 30.61
N ALA A 427 -19.17 14.35 31.81
CA ALA A 427 -19.68 14.93 33.06
C ALA A 427 -19.10 16.34 33.30
N GLY A 428 -17.88 16.60 32.82
CA GLY A 428 -17.25 17.92 32.86
C GLY A 428 -16.42 18.18 34.10
N LEU A 429 -16.06 17.18 34.90
CA LEU A 429 -15.29 17.36 36.15
C LEU A 429 -13.81 16.98 35.94
N ALA A 430 -12.92 17.97 35.95
CA ALA A 430 -11.49 17.79 35.75
C ALA A 430 -10.64 18.59 36.77
N PRO A 431 -9.37 18.23 36.99
CA PRO A 431 -8.48 19.05 37.81
C PRO A 431 -7.95 20.24 36.99
N ALA A 432 -8.14 21.48 37.47
CA ALA A 432 -7.48 22.68 36.92
C ALA A 432 -6.12 22.96 37.60
N ALA A 433 -5.85 22.32 38.73
CA ALA A 433 -4.55 22.33 39.41
C ALA A 433 -4.26 20.97 40.05
N PRO A 434 -2.98 20.61 40.27
CA PRO A 434 -2.60 19.36 40.91
C PRO A 434 -3.35 19.14 42.24
N GLY A 435 -3.84 17.91 42.43
CA GLY A 435 -4.58 17.52 43.63
C GLY A 435 -5.99 18.11 43.73
N TYR A 436 -6.57 18.64 42.64
CA TYR A 436 -7.93 19.22 42.62
C TYR A 436 -8.11 20.44 43.54
N ARG A 437 -7.03 21.16 43.87
CA ARG A 437 -7.15 22.44 44.60
C ARG A 437 -7.94 23.49 43.82
N ARG A 438 -7.87 23.41 42.49
CA ARG A 438 -8.78 24.07 41.56
C ARG A 438 -9.50 23.00 40.73
N LEU A 439 -10.81 23.08 40.64
CA LEU A 439 -11.65 22.24 39.79
C LEU A 439 -11.91 22.97 38.48
N LEU A 440 -11.80 22.27 37.35
CA LEU A 440 -12.39 22.68 36.09
C LEU A 440 -13.75 22.00 35.97
N VAL A 441 -14.80 22.79 35.78
CA VAL A 441 -16.15 22.32 35.47
C VAL A 441 -16.51 22.77 34.06
N GLN A 442 -16.44 21.87 33.09
CA GLN A 442 -16.71 22.17 31.67
C GLN A 442 -17.41 20.98 31.00
N PRO A 443 -18.72 20.79 31.23
CA PRO A 443 -19.48 19.73 30.57
C PRO A 443 -19.59 19.99 29.07
N ARG A 444 -19.48 18.93 28.27
CA ARG A 444 -19.63 18.97 26.80
C ARG A 444 -20.80 18.07 26.38
N PRO A 445 -22.06 18.49 26.53
CA PRO A 445 -23.20 17.67 26.16
C PRO A 445 -23.21 17.34 24.66
N CYS A 446 -23.76 16.18 24.30
CA CYS A 446 -24.05 15.78 22.92
C CYS A 446 -25.54 15.47 22.75
N ARG A 447 -25.99 15.26 21.51
CA ARG A 447 -27.40 15.01 21.21
C ARG A 447 -27.91 13.72 21.85
N ASP A 448 -27.07 12.68 21.91
CA ASP A 448 -27.44 11.35 22.41
C ASP A 448 -27.54 11.25 23.93
N LEU A 449 -26.98 12.22 24.68
CA LEU A 449 -27.00 12.24 26.14
C LEU A 449 -27.81 13.42 26.67
N THR A 450 -28.82 13.12 27.46
CA THR A 450 -29.68 14.12 28.11
C THR A 450 -29.25 14.44 29.54
N SER A 451 -28.43 13.61 30.16
CA SER A 451 -27.83 13.92 31.47
C SER A 451 -26.51 13.19 31.69
N ALA A 452 -25.68 13.73 32.57
CA ALA A 452 -24.51 13.03 33.12
C ALA A 452 -24.18 13.55 34.52
N SER A 453 -23.53 12.72 35.33
CA SER A 453 -22.99 13.14 36.63
C SER A 453 -21.69 12.43 36.97
N ALA A 454 -20.84 13.11 37.74
CA ALA A 454 -19.61 12.57 38.29
C ALA A 454 -19.41 13.04 39.74
N ARG A 455 -18.92 12.14 40.58
CA ARG A 455 -18.41 12.47 41.91
C ARG A 455 -16.96 12.01 42.02
N HIS A 456 -16.11 12.81 42.65
CA HIS A 456 -14.73 12.46 42.90
C HIS A 456 -14.35 12.86 44.34
N LEU A 457 -13.84 11.89 45.10
CA LEU A 457 -13.33 12.15 46.45
C LEU A 457 -11.90 12.71 46.34
N THR A 458 -11.79 14.03 46.32
CA THR A 458 -10.50 14.75 46.27
C THR A 458 -9.82 14.74 47.65
N PRO A 459 -8.54 15.15 47.75
CA PRO A 459 -7.90 15.42 49.04
C PRO A 459 -8.61 16.49 49.90
N TYR A 460 -9.47 17.31 49.30
CA TYR A 460 -10.23 18.38 49.97
C TYR A 460 -11.66 17.95 50.36
N GLY A 461 -12.12 16.77 49.90
CA GLY A 461 -13.49 16.29 50.06
C GLY A 461 -14.16 15.95 48.71
N GLU A 462 -15.46 15.63 48.74
CA GLU A 462 -16.22 15.27 47.54
C GLU A 462 -16.41 16.50 46.63
N ALA A 463 -15.89 16.41 45.41
CA ALA A 463 -16.27 17.27 44.28
C ALA A 463 -17.37 16.56 43.48
N PHE A 464 -18.37 17.32 43.02
CA PHE A 464 -19.50 16.78 42.28
C PHE A 464 -19.92 17.71 41.16
N VAL A 465 -20.27 17.12 40.02
CA VAL A 465 -20.91 17.80 38.89
C VAL A 465 -22.05 16.92 38.40
N ALA A 466 -23.20 17.51 38.14
CA ALA A 466 -24.29 16.88 37.43
C ALA A 466 -24.96 17.87 36.48
N TRP A 467 -25.28 17.44 35.28
CA TRP A 467 -26.06 18.24 34.35
C TRP A 467 -27.20 17.45 33.72
N GLU A 468 -28.23 18.16 33.32
CA GLU A 468 -29.42 17.63 32.67
C GLU A 468 -29.96 18.60 31.61
N ARG A 469 -30.45 18.05 30.50
CA ARG A 469 -31.03 18.75 29.36
C ARG A 469 -32.50 18.39 29.23
N ILE A 470 -33.39 19.31 29.59
CA ILE A 470 -34.85 19.14 29.56
C ILE A 470 -35.48 20.43 29.02
N ASP A 471 -36.48 20.28 28.13
CA ASP A 471 -37.31 21.38 27.63
C ASP A 471 -36.52 22.59 27.11
N GLY A 472 -35.43 22.33 26.37
CA GLY A 472 -34.56 23.37 25.80
C GLY A 472 -33.71 24.12 26.85
N ARG A 473 -33.56 23.57 28.05
CA ARG A 473 -32.74 24.13 29.14
C ARG A 473 -31.65 23.14 29.53
N PHE A 474 -30.47 23.68 29.85
CA PHE A 474 -29.36 22.97 30.46
C PHE A 474 -29.25 23.38 31.93
N SER A 475 -29.49 22.43 32.83
CA SER A 475 -29.34 22.60 34.29
C SER A 475 -28.00 22.01 34.72
N LEU A 476 -27.21 22.76 35.50
CA LEU A 476 -25.92 22.34 36.03
C LEU A 476 -25.89 22.48 37.55
N GLU A 477 -25.54 21.41 38.26
CA GLU A 477 -25.23 21.41 39.68
C GLU A 477 -23.75 21.11 39.90
N VAL A 478 -23.10 21.92 40.76
CA VAL A 478 -21.70 21.76 41.15
C VAL A 478 -21.58 21.81 42.66
N ARG A 479 -20.83 20.87 43.25
CA ARG A 479 -20.39 20.95 44.65
C ARG A 479 -18.88 21.04 44.71
N VAL A 480 -18.40 22.13 45.31
CA VAL A 480 -16.97 22.40 45.52
C VAL A 480 -16.63 22.14 46.99
N PRO A 481 -15.66 21.27 47.30
CA PRO A 481 -15.29 20.97 48.67
C PRO A 481 -14.56 22.14 49.35
N VAL A 482 -14.54 22.14 50.69
CA VAL A 482 -13.88 23.17 51.49
C VAL A 482 -12.38 23.24 51.17
N GLY A 483 -11.87 24.44 50.89
CA GLY A 483 -10.45 24.65 50.56
C GLY A 483 -10.11 24.53 49.07
N ALA A 484 -11.07 24.15 48.23
CA ALA A 484 -10.97 24.18 46.77
C ALA A 484 -11.73 25.37 46.17
N ILE A 485 -11.41 25.67 44.91
CA ILE A 485 -12.10 26.67 44.08
C ILE A 485 -12.55 25.99 42.79
N GLY A 486 -13.74 26.29 42.29
CA GLY A 486 -14.22 25.83 40.99
C GLY A 486 -14.13 26.92 39.92
N GLU A 487 -13.67 26.55 38.73
CA GLU A 487 -13.76 27.34 37.51
C GLU A 487 -14.83 26.70 36.62
N VAL A 488 -15.97 27.38 36.45
CA VAL A 488 -17.17 26.82 35.81
C VAL A 488 -17.40 27.47 34.45
N HIS A 489 -17.35 26.66 33.40
CA HIS A 489 -17.64 27.03 32.03
C HIS A 489 -19.08 26.63 31.69
N LEU A 490 -19.96 27.63 31.65
CA LEU A 490 -21.36 27.42 31.27
C LEU A 490 -21.50 27.42 29.74
N PRO A 491 -22.28 26.50 29.15
CA PRO A 491 -22.55 26.55 27.73
C PRO A 491 -23.17 27.89 27.32
N GLY A 492 -22.67 28.46 26.21
CA GLY A 492 -23.10 29.78 25.72
C GLY A 492 -22.48 31.00 26.41
N SER A 493 -21.65 30.80 27.45
CA SER A 493 -20.85 31.86 28.07
C SER A 493 -19.43 31.87 27.50
N ALA A 494 -18.91 33.06 27.19
CA ALA A 494 -17.51 33.21 26.75
C ALA A 494 -16.54 33.14 27.94
N GLU A 495 -16.95 33.63 29.11
CA GLU A 495 -16.11 33.72 30.30
C GLU A 495 -16.49 32.68 31.36
N PRO A 496 -15.51 32.09 32.06
CA PRO A 496 -15.78 31.19 33.17
C PRO A 496 -16.22 31.92 34.44
N VAL A 497 -16.95 31.22 35.30
CA VAL A 497 -17.37 31.69 36.63
C VAL A 497 -16.50 31.03 37.70
N GLU A 498 -15.77 31.82 38.47
CA GLU A 498 -15.05 31.31 39.65
C GLU A 498 -16.00 31.19 40.85
N VAL A 499 -16.04 30.02 41.48
CA VAL A 499 -16.87 29.75 42.67
C VAL A 499 -16.04 29.17 43.80
N ARG A 500 -16.37 29.55 45.03
CA ARG A 500 -15.77 28.98 46.26
C ARG A 500 -16.46 27.68 46.68
N GLN A 501 -16.06 27.11 47.81
CA GLN A 501 -16.71 25.94 48.39
C GLN A 501 -18.22 26.13 48.56
N GLY A 502 -18.99 25.05 48.40
CA GLY A 502 -20.44 25.07 48.53
C GLY A 502 -21.15 24.38 47.36
N ARG A 503 -22.48 24.48 47.36
CA ARG A 503 -23.36 23.96 46.30
C ARG A 503 -23.79 25.13 45.42
N HIS A 504 -23.60 24.98 44.12
CA HIS A 504 -23.89 25.98 43.10
C HIS A 504 -24.78 25.36 42.03
N GLN A 505 -25.70 26.17 41.48
CA GLN A 505 -26.62 25.72 40.44
C GLN A 505 -26.82 26.81 39.39
N TRP A 506 -26.91 26.39 38.13
CA TRP A 506 -27.21 27.25 37.00
C TRP A 506 -28.24 26.61 36.08
N VAL A 507 -29.03 27.45 35.41
CA VAL A 507 -29.91 27.05 34.32
C VAL A 507 -29.64 28.01 33.17
N VAL A 508 -29.21 27.46 32.04
CA VAL A 508 -28.95 28.20 30.80
C VAL A 508 -29.76 27.58 29.66
N PRO A 509 -29.93 28.25 28.51
CA PRO A 509 -30.47 27.62 27.32
C PRO A 509 -29.67 26.37 26.93
N ASP A 510 -30.33 25.33 26.42
CA ASP A 510 -29.64 24.13 25.93
C ASP A 510 -28.69 24.49 24.78
N PRO A 511 -27.38 24.20 24.90
CA PRO A 511 -26.41 24.53 23.85
C PRO A 511 -26.66 23.82 22.52
N LEU A 512 -27.44 22.74 22.49
CA LEU A 512 -27.76 22.00 21.26
C LEU A 512 -29.11 22.37 20.63
N GLY A 513 -29.83 23.34 21.24
CA GLY A 513 -31.16 23.77 20.81
C GLY A 513 -32.27 22.74 21.08
N LEU A 514 -33.49 23.05 20.61
CA LEU A 514 -34.59 22.07 20.58
C LEU A 514 -34.37 21.07 19.43
N PRO A 515 -34.79 19.80 19.56
CA PRO A 515 -34.73 18.84 18.45
C PRO A 515 -35.49 19.37 17.22
N GLY A 516 -34.89 19.33 16.03
CA GLY A 516 -35.59 19.57 14.77
C GLY A 516 -35.06 20.67 13.84
N GLU A 517 -33.93 21.32 14.11
CA GLU A 517 -33.26 22.10 13.06
C GLU A 517 -32.63 21.16 12.02
N PRO A 518 -32.99 21.26 10.72
CA PRO A 518 -32.45 20.37 9.70
C PRO A 518 -30.93 20.54 9.57
N THR A 519 -30.17 19.47 9.77
CA THR A 519 -28.75 19.44 9.39
C THR A 519 -28.67 19.64 7.88
N THR A 520 -27.93 20.64 7.40
CA THR A 520 -27.78 20.83 5.96
C THR A 520 -26.77 19.81 5.43
N LEU A 521 -27.27 18.76 4.76
CA LEU A 521 -26.46 17.68 4.20
C LEU A 521 -25.84 18.09 2.86
N ARG A 522 -24.73 18.83 2.87
CA ARG A 522 -24.09 19.35 1.64
C ARG A 522 -23.11 18.37 1.05
N THR A 523 -22.38 17.68 1.91
CA THR A 523 -21.26 16.80 1.56
C THR A 523 -21.52 15.37 2.03
N VAL A 524 -20.76 14.42 1.49
CA VAL A 524 -20.77 13.03 1.97
C VAL A 524 -20.41 12.98 3.47
N ARG A 525 -19.47 13.80 3.92
CA ARG A 525 -19.09 13.96 5.33
C ARG A 525 -20.28 14.34 6.21
N ASP A 526 -21.11 15.29 5.78
CA ASP A 526 -22.31 15.68 6.52
C ASP A 526 -23.29 14.51 6.66
N VAL A 527 -23.41 13.68 5.62
CA VAL A 527 -24.25 12.47 5.65
C VAL A 527 -23.73 11.43 6.63
N LEU A 528 -22.41 11.23 6.73
CA LEU A 528 -21.82 10.30 7.71
C LEU A 528 -22.03 10.81 9.15
N ASP A 529 -21.92 12.12 9.36
CA ASP A 529 -22.02 12.75 10.67
C ASP A 529 -23.46 12.77 11.20
N ASP A 530 -24.47 12.80 10.31
CA ASP A 530 -25.88 12.68 10.67
C ASP A 530 -26.27 11.20 10.94
N PRO A 531 -26.53 10.79 12.20
CA PRO A 531 -26.70 9.38 12.53
C PRO A 531 -27.92 8.73 11.87
N GLU A 532 -29.03 9.46 11.75
CA GLU A 532 -30.28 8.95 11.19
C GLU A 532 -30.14 8.74 9.68
N THR A 533 -29.64 9.74 8.96
CA THR A 533 -29.38 9.67 7.53
C THR A 533 -28.33 8.60 7.21
N TRP A 534 -27.25 8.56 7.98
CA TRP A 534 -26.20 7.56 7.81
C TRP A 534 -26.73 6.13 7.97
N ALA A 535 -27.52 5.87 9.01
CA ALA A 535 -28.13 4.56 9.23
C ALA A 535 -29.06 4.16 8.07
N ALA A 536 -29.85 5.10 7.54
CA ALA A 536 -30.70 4.86 6.39
C ALA A 536 -29.90 4.52 5.12
N VAL A 537 -28.80 5.23 4.85
CA VAL A 537 -27.90 4.96 3.72
C VAL A 537 -27.24 3.59 3.83
N VAL A 538 -26.71 3.25 5.01
CA VAL A 538 -26.10 1.93 5.26
C VAL A 538 -27.14 0.82 5.10
N GLY A 539 -28.34 1.01 5.64
CA GLY A 539 -29.45 0.07 5.47
C GLY A 539 -29.81 -0.17 4.01
N ALA A 540 -29.89 0.89 3.20
CA ALA A 540 -30.13 0.79 1.76
C ALA A 540 -29.00 0.05 1.02
N ALA A 541 -27.74 0.30 1.37
CA ALA A 541 -26.59 -0.37 0.77
C ALA A 541 -26.55 -1.88 1.09
N VAL A 542 -26.90 -2.27 2.32
CA VAL A 542 -27.01 -3.68 2.74
C VAL A 542 -28.17 -4.37 2.04
N ALA A 543 -29.36 -3.74 2.04
CA ALA A 543 -30.58 -4.31 1.44
C ALA A 543 -30.46 -4.55 -0.07
N THR A 544 -29.64 -3.75 -0.76
CA THR A 544 -29.39 -3.88 -2.20
C THR A 544 -28.20 -4.79 -2.53
N GLY A 545 -27.54 -5.37 -1.52
CA GLY A 545 -26.39 -6.26 -1.68
C GLY A 545 -25.07 -5.58 -2.04
N LEU A 546 -25.04 -4.24 -2.10
CA LEU A 546 -23.82 -3.48 -2.42
C LEU A 546 -22.78 -3.52 -1.29
N ALA A 547 -23.24 -3.58 -0.05
CA ALA A 547 -22.37 -3.62 1.12
C ALA A 547 -22.76 -4.75 2.08
N PRO A 548 -22.55 -6.03 1.72
CA PRO A 548 -22.94 -7.17 2.56
C PRO A 548 -22.21 -7.20 3.92
N ARG A 549 -21.09 -6.49 4.06
CA ARG A 549 -20.33 -6.38 5.32
C ARG A 549 -20.74 -5.16 6.17
N GLY A 550 -21.80 -4.45 5.77
CA GLY A 550 -22.40 -3.38 6.56
C GLY A 550 -21.60 -2.09 6.57
N GLU A 551 -21.79 -1.31 7.65
CA GLU A 551 -21.34 0.09 7.78
C GLU A 551 -19.85 0.31 7.46
N ALA A 552 -18.94 -0.52 7.99
CA ALA A 552 -17.50 -0.33 7.77
C ALA A 552 -17.12 -0.41 6.28
N GLN A 553 -17.80 -1.26 5.51
CA GLN A 553 -17.55 -1.38 4.07
C GLN A 553 -18.03 -0.11 3.33
N VAL A 554 -19.21 0.41 3.70
CA VAL A 554 -19.77 1.63 3.11
C VAL A 554 -18.85 2.82 3.42
N ALA A 555 -18.47 2.99 4.69
CA ALA A 555 -17.62 4.08 5.13
C ALA A 555 -16.24 4.06 4.45
N ALA A 556 -15.61 2.90 4.33
CA ALA A 556 -14.30 2.75 3.68
C ALA A 556 -14.35 3.09 2.19
N ALA A 557 -15.42 2.70 1.48
CA ALA A 557 -15.61 3.03 0.07
C ALA A 557 -15.77 4.54 -0.18
N LEU A 558 -16.24 5.29 0.82
CA LEU A 558 -16.43 6.74 0.77
C LEU A 558 -15.17 7.55 1.13
N ALA A 559 -14.04 6.90 1.43
CA ALA A 559 -12.84 7.58 1.91
C ALA A 559 -12.30 8.67 0.96
N GLY A 560 -12.44 8.48 -0.36
CA GLY A 560 -12.05 9.45 -1.38
C GLY A 560 -13.10 10.53 -1.68
N TYR A 561 -14.27 10.47 -1.03
CA TYR A 561 -15.46 11.26 -1.40
C TYR A 561 -16.02 12.10 -0.26
N LEU A 562 -15.38 12.14 0.92
CA LEU A 562 -15.91 12.84 2.10
C LEU A 562 -16.30 14.30 1.80
N ASP A 563 -15.49 15.02 1.04
CA ASP A 563 -15.75 16.44 0.70
C ASP A 563 -16.53 16.61 -0.61
N ALA A 564 -16.90 15.52 -1.29
CA ALA A 564 -17.76 15.57 -2.47
C ALA A 564 -19.20 15.95 -2.07
N PRO A 565 -19.99 16.54 -2.98
CA PRO A 565 -21.41 16.80 -2.73
C PRO A 565 -22.15 15.55 -2.27
N ALA A 566 -23.09 15.67 -1.34
CA ALA A 566 -23.87 14.55 -0.81
C ALA A 566 -24.57 13.74 -1.93
N THR A 567 -24.96 14.42 -3.02
CA THR A 567 -25.56 13.80 -4.21
C THR A 567 -24.64 12.81 -4.93
N HIS A 568 -23.32 12.89 -4.72
CA HIS A 568 -22.34 11.96 -5.29
C HIS A 568 -22.21 10.65 -4.50
N LEU A 569 -22.80 10.56 -3.29
CA LEU A 569 -22.70 9.41 -2.40
C LEU A 569 -23.09 8.10 -3.10
N ALA A 570 -24.19 8.12 -3.85
CA ALA A 570 -24.65 6.91 -4.55
C ALA A 570 -23.62 6.46 -5.60
N GLY A 571 -23.08 7.38 -6.40
CA GLY A 571 -22.07 7.08 -7.42
C GLY A 571 -20.75 6.58 -6.82
N ALA A 572 -20.34 7.12 -5.67
CA ALA A 572 -19.13 6.70 -4.97
C ALA A 572 -19.17 5.25 -4.45
N LEU A 573 -20.38 4.74 -4.16
CA LEU A 573 -20.60 3.40 -3.58
C LEU A 573 -20.95 2.32 -4.61
N ILE A 574 -21.20 2.67 -5.87
CA ILE A 574 -21.56 1.72 -6.92
C ILE A 574 -20.28 1.21 -7.58
N PRO A 575 -19.87 -0.03 -7.35
CA PRO A 575 -18.75 -0.61 -8.07
C PRO A 575 -19.20 -0.91 -9.50
N GLN A 576 -18.47 -0.38 -10.48
CA GLN A 576 -18.37 -0.92 -11.84
C GLN A 576 -19.72 -1.22 -12.53
N ASP A 577 -20.44 -0.22 -13.06
CA ASP A 577 -21.48 -0.24 -14.13
C ASP A 577 -22.42 -1.47 -14.33
N LEU A 578 -22.49 -2.44 -13.41
CA LEU A 578 -22.98 -3.81 -13.63
C LEU A 578 -23.58 -4.46 -12.36
N HIS A 579 -23.60 -3.80 -11.19
CA HIS A 579 -24.20 -4.40 -9.99
C HIS A 579 -25.74 -4.40 -10.07
N PRO A 580 -26.43 -5.56 -9.95
CA PRO A 580 -27.90 -5.63 -10.11
C PRO A 580 -28.70 -4.71 -9.16
N GLY A 581 -28.15 -4.41 -7.97
CA GLY A 581 -28.77 -3.52 -6.98
C GLY A 581 -28.53 -2.01 -7.17
N ALA A 582 -27.74 -1.60 -8.16
CA ALA A 582 -27.27 -0.22 -8.28
C ALA A 582 -28.40 0.81 -8.49
N GLU A 583 -29.34 0.55 -9.40
CA GLU A 583 -30.47 1.46 -9.65
C GLU A 583 -31.39 1.61 -8.44
N ALA A 584 -31.66 0.50 -7.75
CA ALA A 584 -32.48 0.48 -6.54
C ALA A 584 -31.82 1.32 -5.43
N PHE A 585 -30.51 1.20 -5.27
CA PHE A 585 -29.74 2.00 -4.32
C PHE A 585 -29.73 3.48 -4.66
N GLN A 586 -29.51 3.85 -5.93
CA GLN A 586 -29.57 5.25 -6.37
C GLN A 586 -30.93 5.90 -6.14
N ARG A 587 -32.03 5.15 -6.28
CA ARG A 587 -33.38 5.63 -5.95
C ARG A 587 -33.55 5.81 -4.44
N ALA A 588 -33.11 4.84 -3.65
CA ALA A 588 -33.19 4.92 -2.19
C ALA A 588 -32.39 6.12 -1.63
N VAL A 589 -31.14 6.30 -2.04
CA VAL A 589 -30.31 7.43 -1.59
C VAL A 589 -30.89 8.77 -2.02
N ARG A 590 -31.46 8.89 -3.22
CA ARG A 590 -32.15 10.12 -3.63
C ARG A 590 -33.34 10.45 -2.73
N GLY A 591 -34.16 9.47 -2.38
CA GLY A 591 -35.29 9.67 -1.46
C GLY A 591 -34.84 10.01 -0.02
N ILE A 592 -33.67 9.52 0.41
CA ILE A 592 -33.09 9.86 1.72
C ILE A 592 -32.59 11.31 1.73
N LEU A 593 -31.85 11.73 0.71
CA LEU A 593 -31.23 13.06 0.65
C LEU A 593 -32.20 14.17 0.25
N ASP A 594 -33.27 13.84 -0.47
CA ASP A 594 -34.30 14.79 -0.91
C ASP A 594 -35.71 14.18 -0.73
N PRO A 595 -36.24 14.16 0.51
CA PRO A 595 -37.53 13.56 0.82
C PRO A 595 -38.73 14.33 0.25
N VAL A 596 -38.53 15.52 -0.34
CA VAL A 596 -39.60 16.36 -0.92
C VAL A 596 -39.81 16.08 -2.42
N SER A 597 -38.87 15.37 -3.06
CA SER A 597 -38.86 15.11 -4.51
C SER A 597 -39.37 13.73 -4.94
N VAL A 598 -40.03 12.97 -4.05
CA VAL A 598 -40.54 11.59 -4.30
C VAL A 598 -42.06 11.56 -4.43
#